data_AF-A0A483A8N4-F1
#
_entry.id   AF-A0A483A8N4-F1
#
_cell.length_a   1.000
_cell.length_b   1.000
_cell.length_c   1.000
_cell.angle_alpha   90.00
_cell.angle_beta   90.00
_cell.angle_gamma   90.00
#
_symmetry.space_group_name_H-M   'P 1'
#
loop_
_entity.id
_entity.type
_entity.pdbx_description
1 polymer ?
#
loop_
_entity_poly.entity_id
_entity_poly.type
_entity_poly.pdbx_seq_one_letter_code
_entity_poly.pdbx_strand_id
1 'polypeptide(L)'
;MFSRRQFIQSIVAFAILPKQLLQANGFLSPNTFRLPKLEYGKRVGKDVYFDLNLQTGVSQILPNVRTRTLGINQDFLGVTLRANKGDRIHIKVNNRLNITSTLHWHGAKLPAKADGGPHQPINPGEHWLSEFEIIQPASTLWYHSHQMHETGSQVYHGLSGLFIIDDDQSNALNLPSEYGVDDFPVIIQDKDFNQDGSLKYLDDFREKLMGKKGETILVNGIVNPVLEVLKPLIRLRILNGSNARIYHLNFNDKRMFHIIASDGGLLENPIMAHSIKLAPAERCEILVDVSDGKMPILQHNMHMKKSANRMTGMMMQQVQGKQQAFDIFQINAQKVQSANVKLPQTLVEHKALSVDSISRKRKFKLQMRMGPQLMFGAMSGSIDLLKINGKSMDINRIDEVVKAGATELWEIENTSMMPHPFHIHNVQFKIVSRRGKLEGHELGFKDVVLVNPHETVQVLIEFPKFSDAKTPYMYHCHILEHEDRGMMGQFVVV
;
A
#
# COMPACT_ATOMS: atom_id res chain seq x y z
N MET A 1 -24.51 46.29 -41.63
CA MET A 1 -25.05 44.94 -41.92
C MET A 1 -23.88 44.03 -42.23
N PHE A 2 -23.47 43.19 -41.27
CA PHE A 2 -22.39 42.22 -41.46
C PHE A 2 -23.00 40.83 -41.73
N SER A 3 -22.41 40.11 -42.68
CA SER A 3 -22.98 38.91 -43.27
C SER A 3 -22.84 37.68 -42.36
N ARG A 4 -23.85 36.79 -42.42
CA ARG A 4 -24.00 35.54 -41.62
C ARG A 4 -22.83 34.55 -41.69
N ARG A 5 -21.75 34.82 -42.44
CA ARG A 5 -20.58 33.93 -42.57
C ARG A 5 -19.39 34.29 -41.65
N GLN A 6 -19.37 35.47 -41.02
CA GLN A 6 -18.31 35.84 -40.07
C GLN A 6 -18.67 35.57 -38.60
N PHE A 7 -19.90 35.12 -38.30
CA PHE A 7 -20.32 34.77 -36.94
C PHE A 7 -20.02 33.30 -36.56
N ILE A 8 -19.71 32.43 -37.53
CA ILE A 8 -19.45 31.00 -37.29
C ILE A 8 -17.96 30.69 -37.05
N GLN A 9 -17.04 31.66 -37.25
CA GLN A 9 -15.61 31.46 -36.97
C GLN A 9 -15.20 31.86 -35.53
N SER A 10 -16.14 32.32 -34.69
CA SER A 10 -15.85 32.79 -33.32
C SER A 10 -16.23 31.81 -32.21
N ILE A 11 -16.79 30.63 -32.52
CA ILE A 11 -17.33 29.68 -31.51
C ILE A 11 -16.59 28.34 -31.45
N VAL A 12 -15.55 28.09 -32.27
CA VAL A 12 -14.85 26.78 -32.30
C VAL A 12 -13.48 26.80 -31.60
N ALA A 13 -13.02 27.93 -31.06
CA ALA A 13 -11.69 28.05 -30.46
C ALA A 13 -11.60 27.65 -28.95
N PHE A 14 -12.61 26.98 -28.38
CA PHE A 14 -12.63 26.64 -26.94
C PHE A 14 -12.76 25.15 -26.61
N ALA A 15 -12.45 24.24 -27.54
CA ALA A 15 -12.66 22.82 -27.31
C ALA A 15 -11.57 21.90 -27.87
N ILE A 16 -10.30 22.29 -27.81
CA ILE A 16 -9.19 21.33 -27.92
C ILE A 16 -8.07 21.82 -27.00
N LEU A 17 -8.16 21.49 -25.71
CA LEU A 17 -6.98 21.50 -24.85
C LEU A 17 -6.07 20.36 -25.33
N PRO A 18 -4.88 20.64 -25.89
CA PRO A 18 -3.96 19.57 -26.21
C PRO A 18 -3.51 18.91 -24.90
N LYS A 19 -3.53 17.58 -24.86
CA LYS A 19 -2.95 16.73 -23.79
C LYS A 19 -1.50 17.08 -23.41
N GLN A 20 -0.85 17.96 -24.17
CA GLN A 20 0.54 18.39 -24.00
C GLN A 20 0.75 19.48 -22.93
N LEU A 21 -0.31 20.13 -22.41
CA LEU A 21 -0.16 21.09 -21.31
C LEU A 21 0.05 20.45 -19.92
N LEU A 22 -0.04 19.11 -19.82
CA LEU A 22 0.34 18.34 -18.64
C LEU A 22 1.80 17.81 -18.71
N GLN A 23 2.52 18.07 -19.80
CA GLN A 23 3.91 17.63 -20.02
C GLN A 23 4.89 18.81 -20.16
N ALA A 24 4.66 19.89 -19.42
CA ALA A 24 5.74 20.84 -19.18
C ALA A 24 6.72 20.19 -18.18
N ASN A 25 7.94 19.91 -18.62
CA ASN A 25 9.06 19.57 -17.74
C ASN A 25 9.30 20.76 -16.80
N GLY A 26 8.86 20.64 -15.56
CA GLY A 26 8.95 21.66 -14.52
C GLY A 26 7.69 21.64 -13.66
N PHE A 27 7.85 21.68 -12.33
CA PHE A 27 6.75 21.80 -11.38
C PHE A 27 5.84 22.97 -11.78
N LEU A 28 4.73 22.67 -12.47
CA LEU A 28 3.64 23.61 -12.73
C LEU A 28 2.99 23.93 -11.37
N SER A 29 3.51 24.95 -10.68
CA SER A 29 3.14 25.37 -9.33
C SER A 29 3.18 24.24 -8.29
N PRO A 30 4.25 24.11 -7.49
CA PRO A 30 4.33 23.04 -6.50
C PRO A 30 3.16 23.08 -5.53
N ASN A 31 2.45 21.97 -5.39
CA ASN A 31 1.41 21.84 -4.37
C ASN A 31 2.07 21.64 -3.00
N THR A 32 1.44 22.11 -1.93
CA THR A 32 1.93 21.83 -0.58
C THR A 32 1.71 20.36 -0.24
N PHE A 33 2.72 19.71 0.34
CA PHE A 33 2.57 18.39 0.92
C PHE A 33 1.43 18.38 1.95
N ARG A 34 0.46 17.48 1.76
CA ARG A 34 -0.63 17.29 2.72
C ARG A 34 -0.16 16.33 3.80
N LEU A 35 -0.14 16.82 5.03
CA LEU A 35 -0.01 15.98 6.22
C LEU A 35 -1.40 15.41 6.57
N PRO A 36 -1.61 14.08 6.52
CA PRO A 36 -2.85 13.49 7.03
C PRO A 36 -3.06 13.90 8.49
N LYS A 37 -4.31 14.11 8.89
CA LYS A 37 -4.61 14.45 10.28
C LYS A 37 -4.23 13.27 11.19
N LEU A 38 -3.52 13.54 12.28
CA LEU A 38 -3.19 12.56 13.30
C LEU A 38 -4.32 12.47 14.33
N GLU A 39 -4.75 11.25 14.66
CA GLU A 39 -5.74 10.94 15.69
C GLU A 39 -5.11 10.00 16.73
N TYR A 40 -5.11 10.43 17.99
CA TYR A 40 -4.68 9.61 19.13
C TYR A 40 -5.83 8.85 19.79
N GLY A 41 -7.07 9.12 19.37
CA GLY A 41 -8.27 8.58 20.00
C GLY A 41 -8.54 9.18 21.38
N LYS A 42 -9.70 8.86 21.95
CA LYS A 42 -10.03 9.18 23.34
C LYS A 42 -9.45 8.09 24.23
N ARG A 43 -8.65 8.44 25.22
CA ARG A 43 -8.04 7.46 26.15
C ARG A 43 -8.74 7.41 27.51
N VAL A 44 -9.00 6.21 28.01
CA VAL A 44 -9.43 5.92 29.39
C VAL A 44 -8.58 4.76 29.91
N GLY A 45 -7.52 5.07 30.66
CA GLY A 45 -6.55 4.05 31.09
C GLY A 45 -5.85 3.40 29.89
N LYS A 46 -5.99 2.07 29.74
CA LYS A 46 -5.47 1.31 28.60
C LYS A 46 -6.41 1.32 27.38
N ASP A 47 -7.67 1.69 27.57
CA ASP A 47 -8.67 1.69 26.51
C ASP A 47 -8.55 2.97 25.67
N VAL A 48 -8.47 2.82 24.36
CA VAL A 48 -8.34 3.91 23.37
C VAL A 48 -9.44 3.77 22.33
N TYR A 49 -10.27 4.80 22.22
CA TYR A 49 -11.47 4.82 21.40
C TYR A 49 -11.28 5.69 20.15
N PHE A 50 -11.61 5.13 18.98
CA PHE A 50 -11.64 5.83 17.70
C PHE A 50 -13.01 5.72 17.05
N ASP A 51 -13.42 6.79 16.38
CA ASP A 51 -14.65 6.85 15.57
C ASP A 51 -14.31 7.18 14.12
N LEU A 52 -14.50 6.21 13.23
CA LEU A 52 -14.26 6.34 11.79
C LEU A 52 -15.56 6.37 11.03
N ASN A 53 -15.65 7.23 10.01
CA ASN A 53 -16.81 7.34 9.14
C ASN A 53 -16.36 7.13 7.70
N LEU A 54 -16.81 6.02 7.10
CA LEU A 54 -16.71 5.79 5.68
C LEU A 54 -17.73 6.69 5.00
N GLN A 55 -17.29 7.62 4.15
CA GLN A 55 -18.18 8.63 3.60
C GLN A 55 -17.76 9.09 2.21
N THR A 56 -18.71 9.68 1.49
CA THR A 56 -18.44 10.38 0.23
C THR A 56 -17.93 11.79 0.51
N GLY A 57 -17.09 12.28 -0.40
CA GLY A 57 -16.42 13.56 -0.30
C GLY A 57 -16.22 14.21 -1.66
N VAL A 58 -15.69 15.43 -1.61
CA VAL A 58 -15.22 16.14 -2.78
C VAL A 58 -13.87 16.75 -2.44
N SER A 59 -12.85 16.47 -3.25
CA SER A 59 -11.50 16.96 -3.03
C SER A 59 -10.93 17.54 -4.31
N GLN A 60 -10.18 18.63 -4.18
CA GLN A 60 -9.46 19.23 -5.30
C GLN A 60 -8.11 18.51 -5.45
N ILE A 61 -8.10 17.45 -6.25
CA ILE A 61 -6.89 16.66 -6.53
C ILE A 61 -6.14 17.25 -7.73
N LEU A 62 -6.89 17.66 -8.77
CA LEU A 62 -6.37 18.32 -9.95
C LEU A 62 -6.58 19.85 -9.86
N PRO A 63 -5.73 20.66 -10.52
CA PRO A 63 -5.92 22.10 -10.60
C PRO A 63 -7.30 22.45 -11.17
N ASN A 64 -8.02 23.33 -10.47
CA ASN A 64 -9.31 23.90 -10.91
C ASN A 64 -10.45 22.90 -11.14
N VAL A 65 -10.33 21.66 -10.68
CA VAL A 65 -11.41 20.65 -10.80
C VAL A 65 -11.67 19.96 -9.45
N ARG A 66 -12.96 19.82 -9.12
CA ARG A 66 -13.42 19.10 -7.93
C ARG A 66 -13.68 17.65 -8.28
N THR A 67 -12.98 16.74 -7.62
CA THR A 67 -13.12 15.29 -7.81
C THR A 67 -14.00 14.71 -6.71
N ARG A 68 -15.00 13.92 -7.09
CA ARG A 68 -15.79 13.12 -6.12
C ARG A 68 -14.95 11.96 -5.60
N THR A 69 -15.04 11.71 -4.31
CA THR A 69 -14.18 10.79 -3.60
C THR A 69 -14.95 9.99 -2.55
N LEU A 70 -14.38 8.86 -2.13
CA LEU A 70 -14.63 8.24 -0.84
C LEU A 70 -13.51 8.68 0.14
N GLY A 71 -13.74 8.53 1.44
CA GLY A 71 -12.73 8.83 2.44
C GLY A 71 -13.16 8.41 3.85
N ILE A 72 -12.22 8.55 4.80
CA ILE A 72 -12.40 8.11 6.18
C ILE A 72 -12.05 9.27 7.11
N ASN A 73 -13.08 9.98 7.55
CA ASN A 73 -12.92 11.29 8.21
C ASN A 73 -12.02 12.26 7.37
N GLN A 74 -12.26 12.27 6.04
CA GLN A 74 -11.76 13.09 4.87
C GLN A 74 -11.17 14.51 5.16
N ASP A 75 -10.36 15.21 4.34
CA ASP A 75 -10.26 15.36 2.87
C ASP A 75 -9.20 14.49 2.17
N PHE A 76 -9.74 13.48 1.49
CA PHE A 76 -9.16 12.43 0.66
C PHE A 76 -8.06 11.54 1.22
N LEU A 77 -8.36 10.23 1.26
CA LEU A 77 -7.82 9.22 2.16
C LEU A 77 -8.45 9.31 3.57
N GLY A 78 -7.79 8.70 4.54
CA GLY A 78 -8.15 8.68 5.94
C GLY A 78 -7.15 9.37 6.84
N VAL A 79 -7.58 9.62 8.08
CA VAL A 79 -6.72 10.09 9.18
C VAL A 79 -5.61 9.07 9.50
N THR A 80 -4.48 9.52 10.04
CA THR A 80 -3.49 8.61 10.64
C THR A 80 -3.91 8.31 12.07
N LEU A 81 -4.14 7.04 12.39
CA LEU A 81 -4.33 6.59 13.76
C LEU A 81 -2.97 6.40 14.43
N ARG A 82 -2.86 6.69 15.72
CA ARG A 82 -1.63 6.44 16.48
C ARG A 82 -1.96 5.91 17.88
N ALA A 83 -1.38 4.77 18.23
CA ALA A 83 -1.55 4.12 19.53
C ALA A 83 -0.27 3.41 19.96
N ASN A 84 -0.25 2.86 21.16
CA ASN A 84 0.91 2.18 21.73
C ASN A 84 0.68 0.69 21.88
N LYS A 85 1.76 -0.08 21.81
CA LYS A 85 1.76 -1.47 22.27
C LYS A 85 1.21 -1.57 23.69
N GLY A 86 0.28 -2.50 23.90
CA GLY A 86 -0.42 -2.72 25.17
C GLY A 86 -1.72 -1.92 25.33
N ASP A 87 -2.06 -1.04 24.39
CA ASP A 87 -3.38 -0.41 24.35
C ASP A 87 -4.47 -1.41 23.96
N ARG A 88 -5.66 -1.22 24.54
CA ARG A 88 -6.90 -1.88 24.14
C ARG A 88 -7.66 -0.94 23.22
N ILE A 89 -7.77 -1.34 21.97
CA ILE A 89 -8.29 -0.51 20.90
C ILE A 89 -9.76 -0.82 20.72
N HIS A 90 -10.57 0.24 20.60
CA HIS A 90 -11.98 0.18 20.26
C HIS A 90 -12.22 1.11 19.07
N ILE A 91 -12.38 0.56 17.87
CA ILE A 91 -12.62 1.36 16.66
C ILE A 91 -14.04 1.12 16.19
N LYS A 92 -14.86 2.16 16.29
CA LYS A 92 -16.20 2.16 15.72
C LYS A 92 -16.12 2.66 14.28
N VAL A 93 -16.37 1.77 13.33
CA VAL A 93 -16.42 2.08 11.89
C VAL A 93 -17.87 2.24 11.48
N ASN A 94 -18.27 3.47 11.16
CA ASN A 94 -19.62 3.80 10.72
C ASN A 94 -19.64 3.88 9.19
N ASN A 95 -20.51 3.12 8.54
CA ASN A 95 -20.69 3.19 7.11
C ASN A 95 -21.76 4.23 6.73
N ARG A 96 -21.33 5.41 6.31
CA ARG A 96 -22.20 6.48 5.80
C ARG A 96 -22.31 6.49 4.27
N LEU A 97 -21.77 5.46 3.61
CA LEU A 97 -21.92 5.26 2.17
C LEU A 97 -23.28 4.63 1.87
N ASN A 98 -23.67 4.68 0.60
CA ASN A 98 -24.82 3.94 0.07
C ASN A 98 -24.45 2.55 -0.47
N ILE A 99 -23.22 2.09 -0.22
CA ILE A 99 -22.70 0.78 -0.60
C ILE A 99 -22.12 0.08 0.63
N THR A 100 -22.14 -1.26 0.65
CA THR A 100 -21.47 -2.06 1.69
C THR A 100 -19.96 -1.88 1.59
N SER A 101 -19.30 -1.87 2.74
CA SER A 101 -17.85 -1.74 2.84
C SER A 101 -17.34 -2.57 4.02
N THR A 102 -16.02 -2.77 4.09
CA THR A 102 -15.32 -3.30 5.26
C THR A 102 -14.15 -2.37 5.58
N LEU A 103 -13.42 -2.64 6.67
CA LEU A 103 -12.19 -1.93 6.94
C LEU A 103 -11.16 -2.84 7.62
N HIS A 104 -10.16 -3.27 6.85
CA HIS A 104 -9.10 -4.16 7.29
C HIS A 104 -7.94 -3.39 7.93
N TRP A 105 -7.39 -3.90 9.03
CA TRP A 105 -6.22 -3.35 9.72
C TRP A 105 -4.94 -4.05 9.24
N HIS A 106 -4.50 -3.71 8.04
CA HIS A 106 -3.38 -4.38 7.37
C HIS A 106 -2.09 -4.33 8.21
N GLY A 107 -1.61 -5.52 8.55
CA GLY A 107 -0.40 -5.77 9.33
C GLY A 107 -0.62 -5.88 10.85
N ALA A 108 -1.86 -5.73 11.32
CA ALA A 108 -2.22 -5.97 12.71
C ALA A 108 -2.30 -7.47 13.04
N LYS A 109 -1.82 -7.84 14.23
CA LYS A 109 -2.01 -9.16 14.86
C LYS A 109 -3.18 -9.05 15.82
N LEU A 110 -4.34 -9.61 15.44
CA LEU A 110 -5.62 -9.41 16.13
C LEU A 110 -6.53 -10.64 16.03
N PRO A 111 -7.56 -10.79 16.86
CA PRO A 111 -8.56 -11.85 16.70
C PRO A 111 -9.32 -11.74 15.37
N ALA A 112 -9.69 -12.86 14.74
CA ALA A 112 -10.32 -12.88 13.41
C ALA A 112 -11.59 -12.02 13.30
N LYS A 113 -12.41 -12.00 14.36
CA LYS A 113 -13.61 -11.15 14.44
C LYS A 113 -13.34 -9.63 14.39
N ALA A 114 -12.11 -9.21 14.64
CA ALA A 114 -11.65 -7.82 14.65
C ALA A 114 -10.88 -7.44 13.37
N ASP A 115 -10.73 -8.35 12.41
CA ASP A 115 -9.82 -8.23 11.27
C ASP A 115 -10.31 -7.28 10.17
N GLY A 116 -11.61 -7.25 9.93
CA GLY A 116 -12.21 -6.34 8.95
C GLY A 116 -12.07 -6.82 7.50
N GLY A 117 -11.84 -8.12 7.31
CA GLY A 117 -11.86 -8.78 6.01
C GLY A 117 -13.29 -8.99 5.47
N PRO A 118 -13.44 -9.79 4.39
CA PRO A 118 -14.73 -10.02 3.71
C PRO A 118 -15.87 -10.56 4.60
N HIS A 119 -15.55 -11.11 5.77
CA HIS A 119 -16.50 -11.67 6.73
C HIS A 119 -17.03 -10.65 7.75
N GLN A 120 -16.61 -9.38 7.67
CA GLN A 120 -17.12 -8.29 8.50
C GLN A 120 -17.72 -7.14 7.65
N PRO A 121 -18.73 -7.41 6.79
CA PRO A 121 -19.39 -6.37 6.00
C PRO A 121 -20.12 -5.38 6.91
N ILE A 122 -20.05 -4.11 6.55
CA ILE A 122 -20.78 -3.01 7.19
C ILE A 122 -21.78 -2.49 6.16
N ASN A 123 -23.08 -2.75 6.36
CA ASN A 123 -24.10 -2.28 5.42
C ASN A 123 -24.28 -0.75 5.51
N PRO A 124 -24.87 -0.11 4.48
CA PRO A 124 -25.21 1.31 4.54
C PRO A 124 -26.00 1.69 5.80
N GLY A 125 -25.52 2.70 6.52
CA GLY A 125 -26.13 3.18 7.77
C GLY A 125 -25.81 2.36 9.02
N GLU A 126 -25.12 1.22 8.88
CA GLU A 126 -24.69 0.38 10.00
C GLU A 126 -23.29 0.77 10.49
N HIS A 127 -22.88 0.15 11.60
CA HIS A 127 -21.53 0.28 12.13
C HIS A 127 -21.00 -1.08 12.57
N TRP A 128 -19.67 -1.19 12.59
CA TRP A 128 -18.93 -2.31 13.15
C TRP A 128 -17.99 -1.81 14.23
N LEU A 129 -17.89 -2.56 15.33
CA LEU A 129 -16.95 -2.27 16.42
C LEU A 129 -15.82 -3.32 16.38
N SER A 130 -14.61 -2.86 16.07
CA SER A 130 -13.40 -3.68 16.15
C SER A 130 -12.71 -3.47 17.49
N GLU A 131 -12.46 -4.56 18.21
CA GLU A 131 -11.85 -4.54 19.54
C GLU A 131 -10.71 -5.53 19.65
N PHE A 132 -9.52 -5.04 20.00
CA PHE A 132 -8.33 -5.88 20.18
C PHE A 132 -7.26 -5.17 21.02
N GLU A 133 -6.34 -5.95 21.59
CA GLU A 133 -5.14 -5.43 22.25
C GLU A 133 -3.98 -5.36 21.25
N ILE A 134 -3.22 -4.26 21.27
CA ILE A 134 -2.00 -4.14 20.45
C ILE A 134 -0.88 -4.95 21.08
N ILE A 135 -0.62 -6.13 20.54
CA ILE A 135 0.42 -7.04 21.07
C ILE A 135 1.75 -6.96 20.33
N GLN A 136 1.78 -6.32 19.16
CA GLN A 136 2.97 -6.26 18.31
C GLN A 136 3.89 -5.07 18.62
N PRO A 137 5.17 -5.12 18.23
CA PRO A 137 6.09 -4.00 18.33
C PRO A 137 5.68 -2.78 17.48
N ALA A 138 6.39 -1.67 17.70
CA ALA A 138 6.25 -0.47 16.90
C ALA A 138 6.37 -0.77 15.41
N SER A 139 5.39 -0.30 14.63
CA SER A 139 5.26 -0.57 13.21
C SER A 139 4.35 0.46 12.53
N THR A 140 4.57 0.68 11.23
CA THR A 140 3.66 1.45 10.39
C THR A 140 2.68 0.49 9.73
N LEU A 141 1.49 0.38 10.32
CA LEU A 141 0.35 -0.29 9.73
C LEU A 141 -0.44 0.67 8.84
N TRP A 142 -1.41 0.12 8.16
CA TRP A 142 -2.40 0.91 7.42
C TRP A 142 -3.74 0.20 7.49
N TYR A 143 -4.79 0.91 7.09
CA TYR A 143 -6.12 0.37 7.02
C TYR A 143 -6.76 0.72 5.70
N HIS A 144 -7.59 -0.17 5.17
CA HIS A 144 -8.24 0.02 3.88
C HIS A 144 -9.49 -0.84 3.74
N SER A 145 -10.35 -0.50 2.78
CA SER A 145 -11.48 -1.37 2.45
C SER A 145 -10.99 -2.72 1.97
N HIS A 146 -11.67 -3.78 2.38
CA HIS A 146 -11.44 -5.18 1.98
C HIS A 146 -12.78 -5.83 1.59
N GLN A 147 -13.65 -5.02 0.96
CA GLN A 147 -14.99 -5.43 0.58
C GLN A 147 -14.90 -6.40 -0.59
N MET A 148 -15.40 -7.62 -0.40
CA MET A 148 -15.39 -8.66 -1.43
C MET A 148 -15.87 -8.14 -2.79
N HIS A 149 -15.03 -8.32 -3.82
CA HIS A 149 -15.20 -7.88 -5.22
C HIS A 149 -15.15 -6.38 -5.49
N GLU A 150 -15.02 -5.55 -4.45
CA GLU A 150 -14.99 -4.09 -4.55
C GLU A 150 -13.79 -3.47 -3.83
N THR A 151 -12.83 -4.28 -3.35
CA THR A 151 -11.63 -3.80 -2.64
C THR A 151 -10.90 -2.77 -3.50
N GLY A 152 -10.57 -3.15 -4.75
CA GLY A 152 -9.82 -2.28 -5.65
C GLY A 152 -10.54 -0.98 -5.95
N SER A 153 -11.85 -1.02 -6.14
CA SER A 153 -12.67 0.16 -6.40
C SER A 153 -12.71 1.09 -5.19
N GLN A 154 -13.00 0.55 -4.00
CA GLN A 154 -13.17 1.35 -2.80
C GLN A 154 -11.84 1.97 -2.32
N VAL A 155 -10.73 1.25 -2.43
CA VAL A 155 -9.39 1.80 -2.15
C VAL A 155 -9.00 2.85 -3.19
N TYR A 156 -9.25 2.60 -4.48
CA TYR A 156 -8.95 3.56 -5.54
C TYR A 156 -9.71 4.88 -5.34
N HIS A 157 -10.93 4.81 -4.85
CA HIS A 157 -11.73 5.97 -4.51
C HIS A 157 -11.46 6.54 -3.12
N GLY A 158 -10.51 6.02 -2.33
CA GLY A 158 -9.97 6.71 -1.15
C GLY A 158 -10.26 6.11 0.22
N LEU A 159 -10.82 4.90 0.31
CA LEU A 159 -10.95 4.20 1.59
C LEU A 159 -9.62 3.56 2.04
N SER A 160 -8.65 4.40 2.43
CA SER A 160 -7.40 3.97 3.06
C SER A 160 -6.77 5.04 3.95
N GLY A 161 -6.03 4.64 4.99
CA GLY A 161 -5.27 5.53 5.89
C GLY A 161 -4.18 4.78 6.65
N LEU A 162 -3.34 5.49 7.41
CA LEU A 162 -2.26 4.87 8.19
C LEU A 162 -2.66 4.58 9.64
N PHE A 163 -2.04 3.57 10.24
CA PHE A 163 -2.12 3.30 11.67
C PHE A 163 -0.72 3.05 12.22
N ILE A 164 -0.20 3.99 12.99
CA ILE A 164 1.14 3.92 13.59
C ILE A 164 1.04 3.33 14.99
N ILE A 165 1.85 2.29 15.25
CA ILE A 165 2.06 1.73 16.57
C ILE A 165 3.41 2.20 17.08
N ASP A 166 3.44 2.74 18.30
CA ASP A 166 4.67 3.04 19.04
C ASP A 166 4.90 2.01 20.18
N ASP A 167 6.14 1.96 20.68
CA ASP A 167 6.51 1.22 21.88
C ASP A 167 7.71 1.86 22.58
N ASP A 168 7.99 1.41 23.81
CA ASP A 168 9.07 1.97 24.62
C ASP A 168 10.44 1.79 23.97
N GLN A 169 10.65 0.69 23.25
CA GLN A 169 11.94 0.38 22.61
C GLN A 169 12.24 1.36 21.47
N SER A 170 11.28 1.60 20.58
CA SER A 170 11.43 2.56 19.48
C SER A 170 11.58 3.99 19.96
N ASN A 171 10.88 4.38 21.03
CA ASN A 171 10.98 5.69 21.66
C ASN A 171 12.38 5.96 22.24
N ALA A 172 13.09 4.92 22.70
CA ALA A 172 14.44 5.05 23.25
C ALA A 172 15.55 5.25 22.20
N LEU A 173 15.27 5.03 20.91
CA LEU A 173 16.28 5.07 19.84
C LEU A 173 16.64 6.48 19.35
N ASN A 174 15.96 7.52 19.86
CA ASN A 174 16.14 8.92 19.43
C ASN A 174 16.07 9.10 17.90
N LEU A 175 15.24 8.28 17.23
CA LEU A 175 14.93 8.44 15.81
C LEU A 175 14.01 9.67 15.63
N PRO A 176 14.01 10.31 14.44
CA PRO A 176 12.96 11.27 14.09
C PRO A 176 11.59 10.64 14.32
N SER A 177 10.74 11.35 15.07
CA SER A 177 9.49 10.81 15.64
C SER A 177 8.41 11.89 15.87
N GLU A 178 8.74 13.16 15.62
CA GLU A 178 7.80 14.28 15.75
C GLU A 178 6.99 14.39 14.45
N TYR A 179 5.73 13.96 14.53
CA TYR A 179 4.84 13.83 13.38
C TYR A 179 4.63 15.17 12.68
N GLY A 180 4.96 15.23 11.38
CA GLY A 180 4.85 16.45 10.58
C GLY A 180 5.99 17.45 10.76
N VAL A 181 7.01 17.14 11.58
CA VAL A 181 8.20 17.97 11.78
C VAL A 181 9.44 17.26 11.25
N ASP A 182 9.65 16.02 11.69
CA ASP A 182 10.72 15.16 11.21
C ASP A 182 10.29 13.71 10.98
N ASP A 183 9.04 13.36 11.25
CA ASP A 183 8.43 12.08 10.96
C ASP A 183 7.21 12.26 10.05
N PHE A 184 7.31 11.85 8.80
CA PHE A 184 6.31 12.13 7.77
C PHE A 184 5.69 10.86 7.19
N PRO A 185 4.36 10.73 7.21
CA PRO A 185 3.66 9.68 6.47
C PRO A 185 3.67 9.97 4.97
N VAL A 186 3.99 8.97 4.14
CA VAL A 186 4.08 9.10 2.69
C VAL A 186 3.27 7.97 2.05
N ILE A 187 1.98 8.21 1.81
CA ILE A 187 1.09 7.28 1.09
C ILE A 187 1.19 7.59 -0.40
N ILE A 188 1.86 6.72 -1.15
CA ILE A 188 2.00 6.84 -2.61
C ILE A 188 0.84 6.10 -3.28
N GLN A 189 0.13 6.78 -4.17
CA GLN A 189 -0.89 6.17 -5.03
C GLN A 189 -0.75 6.66 -6.47
N ASP A 190 -1.33 5.92 -7.42
CA ASP A 190 -1.49 6.33 -8.80
C ASP A 190 -2.96 6.27 -9.24
N LYS A 191 -3.41 7.29 -9.97
CA LYS A 191 -4.79 7.44 -10.42
C LYS A 191 -4.86 8.01 -11.84
N ASP A 192 -5.99 7.78 -12.48
CA ASP A 192 -6.42 8.40 -13.72
C ASP A 192 -7.73 9.15 -13.50
N PHE A 193 -7.95 10.15 -14.34
CA PHE A 193 -9.10 11.03 -14.26
C PHE A 193 -9.77 11.14 -15.62
N ASN A 194 -11.10 11.24 -15.60
CA ASN A 194 -11.88 11.63 -16.76
C ASN A 194 -11.71 13.14 -17.03
N GLN A 195 -12.17 13.61 -18.19
CA GLN A 195 -12.09 15.03 -18.56
C GLN A 195 -12.87 15.95 -17.60
N ASP A 196 -13.90 15.42 -16.95
CA ASP A 196 -14.69 16.12 -15.92
C ASP A 196 -14.01 16.10 -14.53
N GLY A 197 -12.83 15.49 -14.41
CA GLY A 197 -12.07 15.33 -13.18
C GLY A 197 -12.60 14.27 -12.21
N SER A 198 -13.58 13.46 -12.61
CA SER A 198 -13.95 12.25 -11.86
C SER A 198 -12.84 11.20 -11.93
N LEU A 199 -12.72 10.38 -10.87
CA LEU A 199 -11.78 9.26 -10.85
C LEU A 199 -12.17 8.23 -11.92
N LYS A 200 -11.17 7.77 -12.66
CA LYS A 200 -11.33 6.81 -13.75
C LYS A 200 -10.78 5.46 -13.32
N TYR A 201 -11.68 4.54 -12.95
CA TYR A 201 -11.33 3.20 -12.48
C TYR A 201 -11.80 2.14 -13.48
N LEU A 202 -10.85 1.33 -13.95
CA LEU A 202 -11.04 0.21 -14.89
C LEU A 202 -11.75 0.57 -16.19
N ASP A 203 -10.97 1.01 -17.18
CA ASP A 203 -11.49 1.34 -18.52
C ASP A 203 -11.50 0.19 -19.50
N ASP A 204 -10.66 -0.81 -19.25
CA ASP A 204 -10.52 -1.96 -20.12
C ASP A 204 -10.34 -3.26 -19.33
N PHE A 205 -10.55 -4.36 -20.04
CA PHE A 205 -10.37 -5.70 -19.47
C PHE A 205 -8.90 -5.99 -19.11
N ARG A 206 -7.95 -5.29 -19.73
CA ARG A 206 -6.54 -5.49 -19.45
C ARG A 206 -6.16 -4.97 -18.08
N GLU A 207 -6.70 -3.83 -17.64
CA GLU A 207 -6.52 -3.32 -16.27
C GLU A 207 -7.06 -4.30 -15.23
N LYS A 208 -8.15 -5.01 -15.54
CA LYS A 208 -8.70 -6.07 -14.68
C LYS A 208 -7.74 -7.25 -14.47
N LEU A 209 -6.82 -7.49 -15.40
CA LEU A 209 -5.89 -8.63 -15.37
C LEU A 209 -4.46 -8.25 -15.03
N MET A 210 -4.01 -7.06 -15.44
CA MET A 210 -2.64 -6.58 -15.26
C MET A 210 -2.53 -5.64 -14.04
N GLY A 211 -3.66 -5.34 -13.42
CA GLY A 211 -3.83 -4.38 -12.34
C GLY A 211 -3.93 -2.93 -12.81
N LYS A 212 -4.67 -2.10 -12.06
CA LYS A 212 -4.87 -0.68 -12.36
C LYS A 212 -3.59 0.11 -12.05
N LYS A 213 -3.06 0.77 -13.09
CA LYS A 213 -1.87 1.63 -12.99
C LYS A 213 -2.17 2.98 -13.64
N GLY A 214 -2.35 4.01 -12.82
CA GLY A 214 -2.63 5.37 -13.28
C GLY A 214 -1.41 6.11 -13.79
N GLU A 215 -1.64 7.18 -14.54
CA GLU A 215 -0.61 8.10 -15.06
C GLU A 215 -0.39 9.31 -14.13
N THR A 216 -1.30 9.58 -13.19
CA THR A 216 -1.16 10.66 -12.20
C THR A 216 -0.71 10.10 -10.86
N ILE A 217 0.47 10.52 -10.39
CA ILE A 217 1.01 10.11 -9.08
C ILE A 217 0.55 11.07 -8.00
N LEU A 218 0.16 10.50 -6.86
CA LEU A 218 -0.28 11.21 -5.68
C LEU A 218 0.57 10.80 -4.48
N VAL A 219 0.90 11.77 -3.64
CA VAL A 219 1.39 11.55 -2.27
C VAL A 219 0.41 12.18 -1.31
N ASN A 220 -0.15 11.38 -0.40
CA ASN A 220 -1.18 11.80 0.54
C ASN A 220 -2.36 12.53 -0.14
N GLY A 221 -2.74 12.04 -1.33
CA GLY A 221 -3.83 12.60 -2.13
C GLY A 221 -3.48 13.86 -2.95
N ILE A 222 -2.21 14.29 -2.97
CA ILE A 222 -1.77 15.51 -3.67
C ILE A 222 -0.85 15.17 -4.85
N VAL A 223 -1.06 15.83 -6.00
CA VAL A 223 -0.19 15.76 -7.18
C VAL A 223 1.06 16.62 -6.97
N ASN A 224 2.25 16.09 -7.28
CA ASN A 224 3.53 16.81 -7.24
C ASN A 224 3.73 17.68 -5.97
N PRO A 225 3.61 17.13 -4.74
CA PRO A 225 3.77 17.94 -3.55
C PRO A 225 5.23 18.30 -3.27
N VAL A 226 5.42 19.43 -2.58
CA VAL A 226 6.69 19.83 -1.96
C VAL A 226 6.54 19.72 -0.45
N LEU A 227 7.40 18.92 0.16
CA LEU A 227 7.53 18.75 1.60
C LEU A 227 8.57 19.74 2.14
N GLU A 228 8.13 20.73 2.90
CA GLU A 228 9.02 21.66 3.62
C GLU A 228 9.57 20.97 4.87
N VAL A 229 10.89 21.00 5.07
CA VAL A 229 11.54 20.40 6.24
C VAL A 229 12.49 21.38 6.93
N LEU A 230 12.56 21.26 8.26
CA LEU A 230 13.39 22.14 9.10
C LEU A 230 14.51 21.37 9.83
N LYS A 231 14.41 20.04 9.90
CA LYS A 231 15.38 19.17 10.56
C LYS A 231 16.35 18.55 9.54
N PRO A 232 17.63 18.35 9.91
CA PRO A 232 18.65 17.80 9.03
C PRO A 232 18.49 16.31 8.75
N LEU A 233 17.81 15.59 9.64
CA LEU A 233 17.44 14.19 9.45
C LEU A 233 15.92 14.10 9.56
N ILE A 234 15.29 13.45 8.58
CA ILE A 234 13.86 13.18 8.58
C ILE A 234 13.60 11.69 8.39
N ARG A 235 12.48 11.21 8.90
CA ARG A 235 11.91 9.88 8.73
C ARG A 235 10.73 9.97 7.78
N LEU A 236 10.73 9.12 6.75
CA LEU A 236 9.62 8.97 5.82
C LEU A 236 9.02 7.58 6.03
N ARG A 237 7.74 7.51 6.42
CA ARG A 237 6.96 6.28 6.56
C ARG A 237 6.21 6.02 5.26
N ILE A 238 6.85 5.28 4.36
CA ILE A 238 6.38 5.11 2.99
C ILE A 238 5.45 3.90 2.92
N LEU A 239 4.24 4.12 2.41
CA LEU A 239 3.28 3.10 2.03
C LEU A 239 3.11 3.12 0.51
N ASN A 240 3.26 1.97 -0.14
CA ASN A 240 2.70 1.78 -1.48
C ASN A 240 1.20 1.47 -1.36
N GLY A 241 0.38 2.52 -1.46
CA GLY A 241 -1.08 2.44 -1.40
C GLY A 241 -1.75 2.34 -2.78
N SER A 242 -0.99 2.06 -3.83
CA SER A 242 -1.52 1.84 -5.19
C SER A 242 -2.16 0.47 -5.33
N ASN A 243 -3.15 0.38 -6.22
CA ASN A 243 -3.82 -0.89 -6.51
C ASN A 243 -2.87 -1.97 -7.06
N ALA A 244 -1.94 -1.61 -7.94
CA ALA A 244 -1.13 -2.61 -8.64
C ALA A 244 0.31 -2.21 -8.97
N ARG A 245 0.67 -0.93 -8.84
CA ARG A 245 1.99 -0.45 -9.26
C ARG A 245 3.07 -0.86 -8.26
N ILE A 246 4.17 -1.39 -8.75
CA ILE A 246 5.39 -1.61 -7.96
C ILE A 246 6.32 -0.41 -8.20
N TYR A 247 6.81 0.20 -7.13
CA TYR A 247 7.70 1.36 -7.21
C TYR A 247 9.16 0.97 -7.02
N HIS A 248 10.05 1.60 -7.78
CA HIS A 248 11.50 1.59 -7.59
C HIS A 248 11.93 2.99 -7.15
N LEU A 249 11.92 3.22 -5.83
CA LEU A 249 12.12 4.54 -5.25
C LEU A 249 13.61 4.82 -5.10
N ASN A 250 14.04 6.00 -5.56
CA ASN A 250 15.39 6.53 -5.36
C ASN A 250 15.35 8.06 -5.44
N PHE A 251 16.42 8.73 -5.03
CA PHE A 251 16.54 10.18 -5.16
C PHE A 251 17.22 10.56 -6.48
N ASN A 252 16.74 11.62 -7.12
CA ASN A 252 17.28 12.12 -8.39
C ASN A 252 18.75 12.58 -8.29
N ASP A 253 19.18 13.05 -7.13
CA ASP A 253 20.56 13.46 -6.84
C ASP A 253 21.45 12.31 -6.39
N LYS A 254 20.94 11.07 -6.43
CA LYS A 254 21.62 9.83 -6.06
C LYS A 254 22.06 9.75 -4.60
N ARG A 255 21.48 10.57 -3.70
CA ARG A 255 21.80 10.47 -2.27
C ARG A 255 21.43 9.09 -1.72
N MET A 256 22.22 8.64 -0.76
CA MET A 256 21.92 7.45 0.02
C MET A 256 20.92 7.80 1.12
N PHE A 257 20.17 6.80 1.58
CA PHE A 257 19.28 6.87 2.74
C PHE A 257 19.41 5.59 3.56
N HIS A 258 18.91 5.60 4.80
CA HIS A 258 18.92 4.41 5.65
C HIS A 258 17.52 3.82 5.73
N ILE A 259 17.36 2.57 5.32
CA ILE A 259 16.17 1.78 5.61
C ILE A 259 16.23 1.36 7.07
N ILE A 260 15.19 1.68 7.84
CA ILE A 260 15.15 1.39 9.29
C ILE A 260 13.99 0.48 9.69
N ALA A 261 12.95 0.33 8.86
CA ALA A 261 11.81 -0.53 9.15
C ALA A 261 11.22 -1.14 7.88
N SER A 262 10.57 -2.29 8.04
CA SER A 262 9.73 -2.97 7.05
C SER A 262 8.28 -3.01 7.53
N ASP A 263 7.41 -3.80 6.88
CA ASP A 263 5.98 -3.90 7.21
C ASP A 263 5.71 -4.13 8.72
N GLY A 264 6.47 -5.04 9.32
CA GLY A 264 6.31 -5.51 10.69
C GLY A 264 7.12 -4.76 11.76
N GLY A 265 7.74 -3.62 11.42
CA GLY A 265 8.48 -2.78 12.35
C GLY A 265 9.96 -2.61 12.01
N LEU A 266 10.73 -2.14 12.99
CA LEU A 266 12.15 -1.82 12.85
C LEU A 266 12.98 -3.04 12.41
N LEU A 267 13.97 -2.81 11.55
CA LEU A 267 15.04 -3.77 11.25
C LEU A 267 15.99 -3.90 12.44
N GLU A 268 16.89 -4.90 12.46
CA GLU A 268 17.87 -5.00 13.55
C GLU A 268 18.91 -3.88 13.50
N ASN A 269 19.30 -3.47 12.30
CA ASN A 269 20.28 -2.41 12.05
C ASN A 269 19.82 -1.56 10.87
N PRO A 270 20.13 -0.25 10.82
CA PRO A 270 19.87 0.56 9.63
C PRO A 270 20.63 0.04 8.42
N ILE A 271 19.98 -0.01 7.27
CA ILE A 271 20.59 -0.45 6.01
C ILE A 271 20.73 0.73 5.08
N MET A 272 21.97 1.12 4.79
CA MET A 272 22.26 2.15 3.82
C MET A 272 21.94 1.66 2.40
N ALA A 273 21.12 2.41 1.66
CA ALA A 273 20.65 2.07 0.32
C ALA A 273 20.55 3.32 -0.57
N HIS A 274 20.62 3.10 -1.89
CA HIS A 274 20.39 4.14 -2.91
C HIS A 274 19.00 3.99 -3.55
N SER A 275 18.37 2.83 -3.41
CA SER A 275 17.06 2.54 -3.95
C SER A 275 16.32 1.51 -3.10
N ILE A 276 14.99 1.54 -3.18
CA ILE A 276 14.12 0.55 -2.56
C ILE A 276 12.98 0.19 -3.51
N LYS A 277 12.70 -1.11 -3.62
CA LYS A 277 11.53 -1.62 -4.34
C LYS A 277 10.40 -1.85 -3.36
N LEU A 278 9.22 -1.31 -3.66
CA LEU A 278 8.03 -1.40 -2.81
C LEU A 278 6.83 -1.84 -3.65
N ALA A 279 6.30 -3.02 -3.35
CA ALA A 279 5.11 -3.60 -3.98
C ALA A 279 3.83 -3.09 -3.30
N PRO A 280 2.65 -3.22 -3.93
CA PRO A 280 1.37 -2.87 -3.29
C PRO A 280 1.26 -3.41 -1.87
N ALA A 281 0.82 -2.55 -0.96
CA ALA A 281 0.67 -2.78 0.49
C ALA A 281 1.95 -2.98 1.33
N GLU A 282 3.14 -2.99 0.71
CA GLU A 282 4.37 -2.95 1.49
C GLU A 282 4.58 -1.56 2.10
N ARG A 283 5.15 -1.55 3.31
CA ARG A 283 5.62 -0.35 3.99
C ARG A 283 7.11 -0.43 4.23
N CYS A 284 7.73 0.74 4.20
CA CYS A 284 9.12 0.90 4.60
C CYS A 284 9.28 2.26 5.27
N GLU A 285 10.13 2.30 6.28
CA GLU A 285 10.53 3.56 6.90
C GLU A 285 11.98 3.84 6.58
N ILE A 286 12.26 5.04 6.07
CA ILE A 286 13.61 5.47 5.70
C ILE A 286 14.00 6.74 6.42
N LEU A 287 15.29 6.88 6.75
CA LEU A 287 15.90 8.10 7.22
C LEU A 287 16.66 8.78 6.07
N VAL A 288 16.36 10.06 5.87
CA VAL A 288 16.94 10.88 4.80
C VAL A 288 17.70 12.04 5.43
N ASP A 289 19.00 12.09 5.17
CA ASP A 289 19.83 13.24 5.52
C ASP A 289 19.64 14.33 4.47
N VAL A 290 19.21 15.50 4.93
CA VAL A 290 18.96 16.72 4.16
C VAL A 290 19.73 17.92 4.73
N SER A 291 20.76 17.66 5.55
CA SER A 291 21.64 18.67 6.15
C SER A 291 22.43 19.50 5.12
N ASP A 292 22.47 19.07 3.86
CA ASP A 292 23.08 19.78 2.74
C ASP A 292 22.22 20.92 2.17
N GLY A 293 20.99 21.09 2.67
CA GLY A 293 20.08 22.17 2.30
C GLY A 293 19.57 22.10 0.86
N LYS A 294 19.84 20.99 0.15
CA LYS A 294 19.37 20.79 -1.23
C LYS A 294 17.90 20.38 -1.26
N MET A 295 17.33 20.33 -2.47
CA MET A 295 15.93 20.00 -2.67
C MET A 295 15.75 18.68 -3.45
N PRO A 296 16.09 17.52 -2.86
CA PRO A 296 16.04 16.26 -3.57
C PRO A 296 14.60 15.88 -3.95
N ILE A 297 14.49 15.13 -5.05
CA ILE A 297 13.21 14.59 -5.54
C ILE A 297 13.25 13.09 -5.34
N LEU A 298 12.28 12.56 -4.58
CA LEU A 298 12.02 11.13 -4.58
C LEU A 298 11.32 10.79 -5.90
N GLN A 299 11.86 9.83 -6.65
CA GLN A 299 11.36 9.43 -7.95
C GLN A 299 11.15 7.92 -8.01
N HIS A 300 10.24 7.49 -8.88
CA HIS A 300 10.27 6.16 -9.44
C HIS A 300 11.28 6.16 -10.58
N ASN A 301 12.32 5.33 -10.49
CA ASN A 301 13.21 5.11 -11.63
C ASN A 301 13.75 3.69 -11.59
N MET A 302 13.40 2.93 -12.61
CA MET A 302 13.83 1.56 -12.76
C MET A 302 15.03 1.50 -13.71
N HIS A 303 16.22 1.21 -13.17
CA HIS A 303 17.41 0.96 -13.95
C HIS A 303 17.32 -0.40 -14.68
N MET A 304 16.64 -0.44 -15.82
CA MET A 304 16.59 -1.65 -16.65
C MET A 304 17.85 -1.80 -17.48
N LYS A 305 18.43 -2.99 -17.47
CA LYS A 305 19.24 -3.46 -18.60
C LYS A 305 18.29 -3.74 -19.76
N LYS A 306 18.52 -3.16 -20.93
CA LYS A 306 17.68 -3.39 -22.13
C LYS A 306 17.55 -4.89 -22.37
N SER A 307 16.31 -5.40 -22.44
CA SER A 307 16.06 -6.77 -22.90
C SER A 307 16.45 -6.88 -24.37
N ALA A 308 17.30 -7.86 -24.71
CA ALA A 308 17.67 -8.15 -26.09
C ALA A 308 16.48 -8.67 -26.93
N ASN A 309 15.46 -9.24 -26.28
CA ASN A 309 14.26 -9.77 -26.93
C ASN A 309 13.11 -8.74 -26.92
N ARG A 310 12.65 -8.36 -28.12
CA ARG A 310 11.56 -7.39 -28.34
C ARG A 310 10.21 -7.82 -27.75
N MET A 311 9.87 -9.12 -27.83
CA MET A 311 8.59 -9.62 -27.30
C MET A 311 8.58 -9.55 -25.77
N THR A 312 9.67 -9.97 -25.14
CA THR A 312 9.88 -9.83 -23.68
C THR A 312 9.88 -8.35 -23.27
N GLY A 313 10.47 -7.48 -24.08
CA GLY A 313 10.49 -6.03 -23.83
C GLY A 313 9.09 -5.40 -23.84
N MET A 314 8.24 -5.73 -24.83
CA MET A 314 6.86 -5.24 -24.87
C MET A 314 6.04 -5.77 -23.69
N MET A 315 6.15 -7.05 -23.35
CA MET A 315 5.44 -7.63 -22.21
C MET A 315 5.85 -6.98 -20.88
N MET A 316 7.15 -6.72 -20.68
CA MET A 316 7.65 -6.04 -19.49
C MET A 316 7.14 -4.59 -19.38
N GLN A 317 7.13 -3.85 -20.49
CA GLN A 317 6.54 -2.50 -20.52
C GLN A 317 5.04 -2.52 -20.20
N GLN A 318 4.33 -3.58 -20.59
CA GLN A 318 2.93 -3.75 -20.27
C GLN A 318 2.68 -4.09 -18.79
N VAL A 319 3.57 -4.89 -18.17
CA VAL A 319 3.49 -5.24 -16.75
C VAL A 319 3.87 -4.07 -15.85
N GLN A 320 4.84 -3.24 -16.24
CA GLN A 320 5.38 -2.16 -15.40
C GLN A 320 4.66 -0.81 -15.58
N GLY A 321 3.92 -0.65 -16.68
CA GLY A 321 3.25 0.60 -17.04
C GLY A 321 4.04 1.42 -18.06
N LYS A 322 3.40 2.44 -18.65
CA LYS A 322 3.96 3.18 -19.78
C LYS A 322 5.17 4.05 -19.43
N GLN A 323 5.21 4.59 -18.22
CA GLN A 323 6.28 5.47 -17.74
C GLN A 323 7.33 4.68 -16.97
N GLN A 324 8.59 4.74 -17.43
CA GLN A 324 9.74 4.04 -16.83
C GLN A 324 10.44 4.87 -15.74
N ALA A 325 10.22 6.18 -15.73
CA ALA A 325 10.68 7.09 -14.70
C ALA A 325 9.71 8.26 -14.55
N PHE A 326 9.47 8.69 -13.31
CA PHE A 326 8.64 9.84 -12.98
C PHE A 326 8.89 10.27 -11.52
N ASP A 327 8.63 11.53 -11.23
CA ASP A 327 8.78 12.09 -9.89
C ASP A 327 7.62 11.66 -8.97
N ILE A 328 7.92 11.45 -7.69
CA ILE A 328 6.93 11.16 -6.64
C ILE A 328 6.61 12.45 -5.87
N PHE A 329 7.61 13.05 -5.24
CA PHE A 329 7.50 14.35 -4.56
C PHE A 329 8.89 14.96 -4.31
N GLN A 330 8.92 16.25 -4.03
CA GLN A 330 10.14 16.98 -3.70
C GLN A 330 10.21 17.29 -2.21
N ILE A 331 11.41 17.25 -1.65
CA ILE A 331 11.71 17.72 -0.30
C ILE A 331 12.41 19.07 -0.43
N ASN A 332 11.92 20.11 0.24
CA ASN A 332 12.57 21.40 0.33
C ASN A 332 13.26 21.57 1.69
N ALA A 333 14.60 21.45 1.67
CA ALA A 333 15.43 21.57 2.86
C ALA A 333 16.21 22.89 2.94
N GLN A 334 15.87 23.91 2.15
CA GLN A 334 16.63 25.17 2.12
C GLN A 334 16.71 25.90 3.46
N LYS A 335 15.75 25.64 4.36
CA LYS A 335 15.67 26.23 5.71
C LYS A 335 16.28 25.35 6.80
N VAL A 336 16.82 24.19 6.44
CA VAL A 336 17.46 23.26 7.38
C VAL A 336 18.74 23.89 7.93
N GLN A 337 18.88 23.82 9.25
CA GLN A 337 20.15 24.11 9.90
C GLN A 337 21.02 22.87 9.86
N SER A 338 22.22 23.00 9.32
CA SER A 338 23.16 21.89 9.23
C SER A 338 23.54 21.40 10.63
N ALA A 339 23.46 20.09 10.85
CA ALA A 339 23.92 19.45 12.08
C ALA A 339 24.53 18.09 11.75
N ASN A 340 25.43 17.62 12.62
CA ASN A 340 25.99 16.28 12.47
C ASN A 340 24.98 15.23 12.96
N VAL A 341 24.48 14.42 12.04
CA VAL A 341 23.47 13.40 12.31
C VAL A 341 24.16 12.10 12.76
N LYS A 342 23.78 11.58 13.93
CA LYS A 342 24.22 10.26 14.40
C LYS A 342 23.04 9.29 14.39
N LEU A 343 23.24 8.13 13.78
CA LEU A 343 22.26 7.05 13.77
C LEU A 343 22.67 5.94 14.74
N PRO A 344 21.71 5.32 15.46
CA PRO A 344 21.98 4.12 16.23
C PRO A 344 22.43 3.00 15.28
N GLN A 345 23.48 2.26 15.65
CA GLN A 345 23.97 1.13 14.84
C GLN A 345 23.03 -0.08 14.93
N THR A 346 22.40 -0.26 16.09
CA THR A 346 21.41 -1.30 16.36
C THR A 346 20.09 -0.64 16.75
N LEU A 347 19.01 -1.08 16.15
CA LEU A 347 17.66 -0.58 16.37
C LEU A 347 16.91 -1.52 17.34
N VAL A 348 16.77 -2.79 16.96
CA VAL A 348 16.09 -3.80 17.76
C VAL A 348 16.79 -5.16 17.62
N GLU A 349 16.44 -6.10 18.48
CA GLU A 349 16.77 -7.51 18.29
C GLU A 349 15.50 -8.24 17.82
N HIS A 350 15.58 -8.93 16.69
CA HIS A 350 14.44 -9.74 16.25
C HIS A 350 14.38 -11.04 17.05
N LYS A 351 13.16 -11.44 17.42
CA LYS A 351 12.94 -12.81 17.91
C LYS A 351 13.42 -13.80 16.85
N ALA A 352 14.39 -14.63 17.21
CA ALA A 352 14.85 -15.72 16.36
C ALA A 352 13.72 -16.75 16.19
N LEU A 353 13.33 -17.01 14.94
CA LEU A 353 12.41 -18.10 14.60
C LEU A 353 13.24 -19.34 14.25
N SER A 354 13.15 -20.40 15.06
CA SER A 354 13.88 -21.65 14.81
C SER A 354 13.16 -22.51 13.77
N VAL A 355 13.91 -23.02 12.79
CA VAL A 355 13.42 -24.00 11.82
C VAL A 355 13.01 -25.33 12.47
N ASP A 356 13.57 -25.65 13.65
CA ASP A 356 13.21 -26.86 14.39
C ASP A 356 11.81 -26.77 15.01
N SER A 357 11.26 -25.55 15.13
CA SER A 357 9.91 -25.31 15.64
C SER A 357 8.81 -25.44 14.57
N ILE A 358 9.17 -25.67 13.30
CA ILE A 358 8.23 -25.76 12.19
C ILE A 358 7.33 -26.99 12.38
N SER A 359 6.06 -26.77 12.72
CA SER A 359 5.07 -27.84 12.87
C SER A 359 4.46 -28.29 11.55
N ARG A 360 4.46 -27.44 10.52
CA ARG A 360 3.89 -27.74 9.21
C ARG A 360 4.54 -26.90 8.10
N LYS A 361 4.65 -27.49 6.92
CA LYS A 361 5.00 -26.81 5.67
C LYS A 361 3.77 -26.76 4.76
N ARG A 362 3.46 -25.60 4.18
CA ARG A 362 2.35 -25.40 3.24
C ARG A 362 2.84 -24.83 1.93
N LYS A 363 2.07 -25.05 0.86
CA LYS A 363 2.41 -24.58 -0.47
C LYS A 363 1.24 -23.83 -1.09
N PHE A 364 1.52 -22.64 -1.62
CA PHE A 364 0.55 -21.74 -2.24
C PHE A 364 1.02 -21.43 -3.65
N LYS A 365 0.31 -21.93 -4.65
CA LYS A 365 0.60 -21.70 -6.07
C LYS A 365 -0.24 -20.55 -6.59
N LEU A 366 0.39 -19.43 -6.89
CA LEU A 366 -0.23 -18.26 -7.53
C LEU A 366 -0.32 -18.49 -9.02
N GLN A 367 -1.54 -18.55 -9.54
CA GLN A 367 -1.81 -18.97 -10.91
C GLN A 367 -2.66 -17.94 -11.64
N MET A 368 -2.26 -17.68 -12.88
CA MET A 368 -3.03 -16.90 -13.85
C MET A 368 -3.23 -17.78 -15.08
N ARG A 369 -4.48 -18.01 -15.50
CA ARG A 369 -4.74 -18.71 -16.77
C ARG A 369 -4.40 -17.78 -17.93
N MET A 370 -3.50 -18.18 -18.82
CA MET A 370 -3.10 -17.41 -20.01
C MET A 370 -3.57 -18.12 -21.30
N GLY A 371 -3.52 -17.43 -22.44
CA GLY A 371 -3.81 -18.01 -23.76
C GLY A 371 -5.30 -17.99 -24.15
N PRO A 372 -5.77 -18.88 -25.06
CA PRO A 372 -7.14 -18.87 -25.55
C PRO A 372 -8.21 -18.98 -24.45
N GLN A 373 -7.91 -19.65 -23.34
CA GLN A 373 -8.81 -19.69 -22.17
C GLN A 373 -8.94 -18.33 -21.47
N LEU A 374 -7.90 -17.48 -21.48
CA LEU A 374 -8.03 -16.10 -20.97
C LEU A 374 -8.99 -15.30 -21.85
N MET A 375 -8.85 -15.42 -23.18
CA MET A 375 -9.73 -14.75 -24.15
C MET A 375 -11.18 -15.24 -24.05
N PHE A 376 -11.39 -16.56 -23.95
CA PHE A 376 -12.73 -17.13 -23.79
C PHE A 376 -13.35 -16.80 -22.44
N GLY A 377 -12.56 -16.86 -21.36
CA GLY A 377 -12.97 -16.42 -20.03
C GLY A 377 -13.33 -14.93 -20.01
N ALA A 378 -12.55 -14.09 -20.68
CA ALA A 378 -12.82 -12.67 -20.86
C ALA A 378 -14.15 -12.41 -21.58
N MET A 379 -14.39 -13.10 -22.69
CA MET A 379 -15.61 -12.95 -23.48
C MET A 379 -16.85 -13.49 -22.78
N SER A 380 -16.70 -14.47 -21.89
CA SER A 380 -17.78 -15.03 -21.08
C SER A 380 -17.98 -14.34 -19.72
N GLY A 381 -17.17 -13.33 -19.41
CA GLY A 381 -17.23 -12.63 -18.12
C GLY A 381 -16.73 -13.47 -16.92
N SER A 382 -15.99 -14.54 -17.17
CA SER A 382 -15.49 -15.43 -16.13
C SER A 382 -14.50 -14.73 -15.20
N ILE A 383 -14.79 -14.78 -13.91
CA ILE A 383 -13.92 -14.33 -12.82
C ILE A 383 -12.89 -15.40 -12.41
N ASP A 384 -12.97 -16.62 -12.95
CA ASP A 384 -12.15 -17.79 -12.56
C ASP A 384 -10.76 -17.82 -13.25
N LEU A 385 -10.13 -16.65 -13.40
CA LEU A 385 -8.87 -16.49 -14.13
C LEU A 385 -7.65 -16.43 -13.20
N LEU A 386 -7.87 -16.05 -11.95
CA LEU A 386 -6.84 -15.77 -10.96
C LEU A 386 -7.11 -16.63 -9.72
N LYS A 387 -6.10 -17.43 -9.34
CA LYS A 387 -6.29 -18.57 -8.44
C LYS A 387 -5.12 -18.74 -7.49
N ILE A 388 -5.41 -19.34 -6.34
CA ILE A 388 -4.42 -19.92 -5.45
C ILE A 388 -4.72 -21.42 -5.33
N ASN A 389 -3.72 -22.26 -5.56
CA ASN A 389 -3.88 -23.72 -5.49
C ASN A 389 -5.02 -24.27 -6.37
N GLY A 390 -5.21 -23.69 -7.55
CA GLY A 390 -6.24 -24.09 -8.51
C GLY A 390 -7.66 -23.62 -8.18
N LYS A 391 -7.85 -22.85 -7.10
CA LYS A 391 -9.15 -22.38 -6.64
C LYS A 391 -9.20 -20.84 -6.67
N SER A 392 -10.33 -20.30 -7.10
CA SER A 392 -10.66 -18.90 -6.84
C SER A 392 -11.31 -18.76 -5.46
N MET A 393 -11.29 -17.54 -4.93
CA MET A 393 -11.94 -17.20 -3.67
C MET A 393 -13.39 -17.68 -3.63
N ASP A 394 -13.75 -18.34 -2.53
CA ASP A 394 -15.11 -18.76 -2.21
C ASP A 394 -15.32 -18.52 -0.72
N ILE A 395 -16.19 -17.57 -0.38
CA ILE A 395 -16.43 -17.15 1.00
C ILE A 395 -16.94 -18.31 1.88
N ASN A 396 -17.54 -19.34 1.28
CA ASN A 396 -18.10 -20.48 2.01
C ASN A 396 -17.11 -21.64 2.21
N ARG A 397 -15.87 -21.52 1.72
CA ARG A 397 -14.88 -22.61 1.74
C ARG A 397 -13.64 -22.26 2.54
N ILE A 398 -13.42 -22.91 3.68
CA ILE A 398 -12.14 -22.81 4.38
C ILE A 398 -11.07 -23.57 3.59
N ASP A 399 -10.02 -22.87 3.17
CA ASP A 399 -8.93 -23.46 2.38
C ASP A 399 -7.86 -24.09 3.29
N GLU A 400 -7.56 -23.45 4.41
CA GLU A 400 -6.54 -23.93 5.35
C GLU A 400 -7.02 -23.86 6.81
N VAL A 401 -6.52 -24.79 7.63
CA VAL A 401 -6.71 -24.81 9.09
C VAL A 401 -5.34 -24.80 9.74
N VAL A 402 -5.05 -23.76 10.52
CA VAL A 402 -3.78 -23.54 11.21
C VAL A 402 -3.99 -23.72 12.71
N LYS A 403 -3.02 -24.30 13.41
CA LYS A 403 -3.11 -24.40 14.88
C LYS A 403 -2.67 -23.09 15.54
N ALA A 404 -3.42 -22.62 16.52
CA ALA A 404 -3.07 -21.42 17.30
C ALA A 404 -1.68 -21.56 17.94
N GLY A 405 -0.84 -20.53 17.81
CA GLY A 405 0.53 -20.55 18.34
C GLY A 405 1.53 -21.42 17.55
N ALA A 406 1.13 -21.98 16.40
CA ALA A 406 2.03 -22.80 15.60
C ALA A 406 3.09 -21.95 14.87
N THR A 407 4.26 -22.54 14.67
CA THR A 407 5.23 -22.05 13.69
C THR A 407 5.09 -22.85 12.40
N GLU A 408 4.86 -22.19 11.28
CA GLU A 408 4.75 -22.85 9.98
C GLU A 408 5.66 -22.21 8.94
N LEU A 409 6.09 -23.01 7.96
CA LEU A 409 6.81 -22.56 6.78
C LEU A 409 5.86 -22.57 5.59
N TRP A 410 5.61 -21.41 5.00
CA TRP A 410 4.77 -21.29 3.81
C TRP A 410 5.65 -21.07 2.58
N GLU A 411 5.47 -21.90 1.57
CA GLU A 411 6.11 -21.81 0.26
C GLU A 411 5.15 -21.19 -0.75
N ILE A 412 5.43 -19.97 -1.18
CA ILE A 412 4.63 -19.23 -2.15
C ILE A 412 5.32 -19.33 -3.51
N GLU A 413 4.72 -20.08 -4.42
CA GLU A 413 5.20 -20.30 -5.78
C GLU A 413 4.37 -19.48 -6.77
N ASN A 414 5.01 -18.60 -7.53
CA ASN A 414 4.37 -17.88 -8.63
C ASN A 414 4.61 -18.61 -9.95
N THR A 415 3.58 -19.24 -10.51
CA THR A 415 3.69 -19.95 -11.79
C THR A 415 3.38 -19.05 -13.00
N SER A 416 3.11 -17.77 -12.79
CA SER A 416 2.69 -16.82 -13.81
C SER A 416 3.83 -15.92 -14.29
N MET A 417 3.53 -15.14 -15.33
CA MET A 417 4.46 -14.18 -15.95
C MET A 417 4.47 -12.81 -15.26
N MET A 418 3.61 -12.57 -14.27
CA MET A 418 3.54 -11.29 -13.55
C MET A 418 3.97 -11.47 -12.10
N PRO A 419 4.59 -10.45 -11.48
CA PRO A 419 4.87 -10.49 -10.06
C PRO A 419 3.57 -10.35 -9.25
N HIS A 420 3.52 -10.98 -8.06
CA HIS A 420 2.39 -10.90 -7.15
C HIS A 420 2.87 -10.54 -5.73
N PRO A 421 2.46 -9.39 -5.16
CA PRO A 421 2.63 -9.12 -3.74
C PRO A 421 1.68 -10.04 -2.97
N PHE A 422 2.19 -11.00 -2.20
CA PHE A 422 1.38 -11.94 -1.45
C PHE A 422 1.28 -11.50 0.01
N HIS A 423 0.06 -11.24 0.48
CA HIS A 423 -0.27 -10.83 1.84
C HIS A 423 -0.86 -11.99 2.66
N ILE A 424 -0.55 -12.04 3.96
CA ILE A 424 -1.15 -12.97 4.93
C ILE A 424 -1.62 -12.15 6.14
N HIS A 425 -2.91 -12.23 6.46
CA HIS A 425 -3.50 -11.53 7.59
C HIS A 425 -2.98 -12.06 8.94
N ASN A 426 -3.13 -11.26 10.00
CA ASN A 426 -2.86 -11.61 11.41
C ASN A 426 -1.41 -11.96 11.78
N VAL A 427 -0.48 -11.98 10.82
CA VAL A 427 0.89 -12.42 11.07
C VAL A 427 1.92 -11.40 10.58
N GLN A 428 3.12 -11.54 11.13
CA GLN A 428 4.34 -10.96 10.61
C GLN A 428 5.33 -12.10 10.46
N PHE A 429 5.95 -12.23 9.29
CA PHE A 429 6.79 -13.37 8.92
C PHE A 429 8.21 -12.92 8.56
N LYS A 430 9.15 -13.87 8.61
CA LYS A 430 10.50 -13.69 8.08
C LYS A 430 10.59 -14.37 6.72
N ILE A 431 11.14 -13.69 5.73
CA ILE A 431 11.52 -14.34 4.48
C ILE A 431 12.80 -15.15 4.77
N VAL A 432 12.77 -16.45 4.52
CA VAL A 432 13.90 -17.35 4.83
C VAL A 432 14.60 -17.88 3.58
N SER A 433 13.90 -17.91 2.44
CA SER A 433 14.48 -18.31 1.16
C SER A 433 13.78 -17.65 0.00
N ARG A 434 14.54 -17.19 -0.99
CA ARG A 434 14.04 -16.70 -2.28
C ARG A 434 15.11 -16.82 -3.35
N ARG A 435 14.79 -16.50 -4.60
CA ARG A 435 15.81 -16.40 -5.66
C ARG A 435 16.67 -15.16 -5.45
N GLY A 436 17.96 -15.35 -5.23
CA GLY A 436 18.91 -14.26 -4.97
C GLY A 436 19.13 -14.03 -3.47
N LYS A 437 19.66 -12.85 -3.11
CA LYS A 437 19.96 -12.49 -1.73
C LYS A 437 18.82 -11.66 -1.15
N LEU A 438 18.48 -11.89 0.12
CA LEU A 438 17.63 -10.99 0.90
C LEU A 438 18.38 -9.68 1.16
N GLU A 439 17.71 -8.55 0.92
CA GLU A 439 18.31 -7.23 1.04
C GLU A 439 17.29 -6.17 1.46
N GLY A 440 17.78 -5.04 1.97
CA GLY A 440 16.94 -3.91 2.37
C GLY A 440 15.86 -4.31 3.38
N HIS A 441 14.63 -3.87 3.12
CA HIS A 441 13.48 -4.12 4.01
C HIS A 441 13.11 -5.61 4.13
N GLU A 442 13.55 -6.47 3.22
CA GLU A 442 13.26 -7.91 3.27
C GLU A 442 14.00 -8.66 4.39
N LEU A 443 14.98 -8.00 5.03
CA LEU A 443 15.68 -8.54 6.20
C LEU A 443 14.85 -8.37 7.50
N GLY A 444 13.78 -7.58 7.46
CA GLY A 444 12.88 -7.35 8.59
C GLY A 444 11.76 -8.38 8.72
N PHE A 445 10.81 -8.10 9.60
CA PHE A 445 9.51 -8.78 9.63
C PHE A 445 8.58 -8.17 8.58
N LYS A 446 7.88 -9.00 7.83
CA LYS A 446 7.02 -8.61 6.72
C LYS A 446 5.64 -9.24 6.84
N ASP A 447 4.64 -8.62 6.25
CA ASP A 447 3.31 -9.21 6.07
C ASP A 447 2.91 -9.29 4.59
N VAL A 448 3.67 -8.65 3.71
CA VAL A 448 3.56 -8.76 2.26
C VAL A 448 4.90 -9.22 1.70
N VAL A 449 4.89 -10.09 0.69
CA VAL A 449 6.11 -10.47 -0.03
C VAL A 449 5.89 -10.45 -1.54
N LEU A 450 6.74 -9.72 -2.27
CA LEU A 450 6.71 -9.74 -3.72
C LEU A 450 7.28 -11.04 -4.27
N VAL A 451 6.44 -11.85 -4.91
CA VAL A 451 6.83 -13.10 -5.58
C VAL A 451 6.95 -12.85 -7.07
N ASN A 452 8.19 -12.78 -7.59
CA ASN A 452 8.45 -12.48 -9.00
C ASN A 452 8.00 -13.62 -9.93
N PRO A 453 7.90 -13.39 -11.25
CA PRO A 453 7.56 -14.44 -12.21
C PRO A 453 8.44 -15.68 -12.07
N HIS A 454 7.81 -16.85 -11.99
CA HIS A 454 8.48 -18.14 -11.82
C HIS A 454 9.40 -18.23 -10.60
N GLU A 455 9.16 -17.40 -9.58
CA GLU A 455 9.87 -17.45 -8.30
C GLU A 455 9.07 -18.26 -7.28
N THR A 456 9.81 -18.93 -6.40
CA THR A 456 9.29 -19.47 -5.16
C THR A 456 9.95 -18.74 -3.99
N VAL A 457 9.14 -18.25 -3.06
CA VAL A 457 9.60 -17.61 -1.83
C VAL A 457 9.09 -18.41 -0.64
N GLN A 458 9.96 -18.65 0.34
CA GLN A 458 9.59 -19.31 1.59
C GLN A 458 9.60 -18.29 2.73
N VAL A 459 8.51 -18.30 3.50
CA VAL A 459 8.35 -17.44 4.67
C VAL A 459 8.10 -18.28 5.91
N LEU A 460 8.71 -17.88 7.02
CA LEU A 460 8.57 -18.50 8.33
C LEU A 460 7.65 -17.65 9.20
N ILE A 461 6.55 -18.25 9.66
CA ILE A 461 5.44 -17.58 10.33
C ILE A 461 5.29 -18.17 11.73
N GLU A 462 5.18 -17.33 12.75
CA GLU A 462 4.67 -17.72 14.07
C GLU A 462 3.27 -17.11 14.25
N PHE A 463 2.26 -17.97 14.33
CA PHE A 463 0.88 -17.54 14.48
C PHE A 463 0.59 -17.07 15.90
N PRO A 464 -0.13 -15.94 16.09
CA PRO A 464 -0.66 -15.59 17.40
C PRO A 464 -1.54 -16.70 17.99
N LYS A 465 -1.77 -16.63 19.31
CA LYS A 465 -2.62 -17.60 20.03
C LYS A 465 -4.12 -17.30 19.94
N PHE A 466 -4.54 -16.43 19.02
CA PHE A 466 -5.96 -16.24 18.74
C PHE A 466 -6.51 -17.51 18.09
N SER A 467 -7.66 -17.99 18.59
CA SER A 467 -8.34 -19.18 18.07
C SER A 467 -9.79 -18.82 17.76
N ASP A 468 -10.19 -19.08 16.52
CA ASP A 468 -11.54 -18.91 16.00
C ASP A 468 -11.74 -19.89 14.84
N ALA A 469 -12.59 -20.91 15.07
CA ALA A 469 -12.90 -21.93 14.07
C ALA A 469 -13.96 -21.48 13.04
N LYS A 470 -14.58 -20.31 13.24
CA LYS A 470 -15.74 -19.86 12.47
C LYS A 470 -15.43 -18.64 11.62
N THR A 471 -14.61 -17.72 12.14
CA THR A 471 -14.23 -16.50 11.42
C THR A 471 -12.83 -16.69 10.83
N PRO A 472 -12.68 -16.74 9.50
CA PRO A 472 -11.39 -16.91 8.88
C PRO A 472 -10.63 -15.60 8.68
N TYR A 473 -9.31 -15.72 8.61
CA TYR A 473 -8.37 -14.73 8.08
C TYR A 473 -8.12 -14.98 6.58
N MET A 474 -7.58 -13.98 5.88
CA MET A 474 -7.29 -14.09 4.44
C MET A 474 -5.79 -14.22 4.15
N TYR A 475 -5.47 -14.83 3.01
CA TYR A 475 -4.21 -14.65 2.31
C TYR A 475 -4.51 -14.38 0.83
N HIS A 476 -3.80 -13.44 0.21
CA HIS A 476 -4.15 -13.03 -1.16
C HIS A 476 -3.02 -12.29 -1.88
N CYS A 477 -3.18 -12.14 -3.19
CA CYS A 477 -2.41 -11.17 -3.94
C CYS A 477 -2.93 -9.75 -3.65
N HIS A 478 -2.04 -8.81 -3.39
CA HIS A 478 -2.35 -7.42 -3.10
C HIS A 478 -2.30 -6.51 -4.34
N ILE A 479 -2.24 -7.11 -5.54
CA ILE A 479 -2.78 -6.43 -6.73
C ILE A 479 -4.29 -6.52 -6.59
N LEU A 480 -4.94 -5.41 -6.26
CA LEU A 480 -6.34 -5.43 -5.81
C LEU A 480 -7.29 -5.97 -6.88
N GLU A 481 -6.98 -5.76 -8.16
CA GLU A 481 -7.77 -6.34 -9.24
C GLU A 481 -7.65 -7.87 -9.32
N HIS A 482 -6.54 -8.45 -8.82
CA HIS A 482 -6.37 -9.89 -8.71
C HIS A 482 -7.12 -10.46 -7.51
N GLU A 483 -7.07 -9.75 -6.38
CA GLU A 483 -7.83 -10.08 -5.17
C GLU A 483 -9.33 -10.16 -5.48
N ASP A 484 -9.89 -9.09 -6.04
CA ASP A 484 -11.31 -8.97 -6.39
C ASP A 484 -11.79 -10.07 -7.37
N ARG A 485 -10.85 -10.67 -8.11
CA ARG A 485 -11.10 -11.70 -9.14
C ARG A 485 -10.57 -13.07 -8.74
N GLY A 486 -10.38 -13.30 -7.43
CA GLY A 486 -10.28 -14.63 -6.88
C GLY A 486 -8.88 -15.10 -6.50
N MET A 487 -7.82 -14.30 -6.65
CA MET A 487 -6.49 -14.64 -6.11
C MET A 487 -6.42 -14.37 -4.59
N MET A 488 -7.36 -14.98 -3.87
CA MET A 488 -7.52 -14.92 -2.43
C MET A 488 -7.99 -16.30 -1.95
N GLY A 489 -7.53 -16.70 -0.78
CA GLY A 489 -8.04 -17.84 -0.04
C GLY A 489 -8.12 -17.50 1.43
N GLN A 490 -8.68 -18.42 2.21
CA GLN A 490 -8.99 -18.15 3.61
C GLN A 490 -8.60 -19.29 4.54
N PHE A 491 -8.23 -18.93 5.76
CA PHE A 491 -7.79 -19.88 6.77
C PHE A 491 -8.37 -19.57 8.14
N VAL A 492 -8.67 -20.61 8.90
CA VAL A 492 -9.02 -20.49 10.32
C VAL A 492 -7.82 -20.85 11.18
N VAL A 493 -7.75 -20.24 12.37
CA VAL A 493 -6.75 -20.58 13.38
C VAL A 493 -7.48 -21.23 14.54
N VAL A 494 -7.12 -22.45 14.93
CA VAL A 494 -7.84 -23.25 15.95
C VAL A 494 -6.95 -23.73 17.09
#